data_AF-A0A9W6XE74-F1
#
_entry.id   AF-A0A9W6XE74-F1
#
_cell.length_a   1.000
_cell.length_b   1.000
_cell.length_c   1.000
_cell.angle_alpha   90.00
_cell.angle_beta   90.00
_cell.angle_gamma   90.00
#
_symmetry.space_group_name_H-M   'P 1'
#
loop_
_entity.id
_entity.type
_entity.pdbx_description
1 polymer ?
#
loop_
_entity_poly.entity_id
_entity_poly.type
_entity_poly.pdbx_seq_one_letter_code
_entity_poly.pdbx_strand_id
1 'polypeptide(L)'
;MLLSGIDKSRLELDAVFEANGLGRMETAHRTAKIEHDATRGMVMEIYANKVMPFDMPTTGKAVWRHFAHSMDHMPHRTYYEKQPLHIERSDDTVVERYGLEMTDGHTNGDFHVKHIIRRYVEDDRIIVVWRTITDTVEFSAEPTPGIRFLERGYIVIKPPATGQEDCTLMQTCYIIRPEIHHRNGQDQSRKVGALTDFVLSSVTGSISASHQMIENVLLSGALKKRV
;
A
#
# COMPACT_ATOMS: atom_id res chain seq x y z
N MET A 1 3.58 10.65 15.18
CA MET A 1 4.40 10.92 13.97
C MET A 1 4.42 9.66 13.10
N LEU A 2 4.84 9.79 11.82
CA LEU A 2 4.99 8.65 10.90
C LEU A 2 6.02 7.63 11.42
N LEU A 3 7.22 8.11 11.77
CA LEU A 3 8.32 7.32 12.35
C LEU A 3 7.89 6.55 13.60
N SER A 4 7.36 7.25 14.63
CA SER A 4 6.94 6.60 15.87
C SER A 4 5.79 5.59 15.71
N GLY A 5 5.06 5.63 14.59
CA GLY A 5 3.95 4.73 14.36
C GLY A 5 4.27 3.54 13.46
N ILE A 6 5.43 3.52 12.77
CA ILE A 6 5.79 2.36 11.93
C ILE A 6 6.04 1.12 12.78
N ASP A 7 6.68 1.29 13.95
CA ASP A 7 6.94 0.20 14.89
C ASP A 7 5.64 -0.30 15.50
N LYS A 8 4.72 0.62 15.84
CA LYS A 8 3.37 0.26 16.29
C LYS A 8 2.60 -0.52 15.21
N SER A 9 2.66 -0.09 13.95
CA SER A 9 2.05 -0.85 12.84
C SER A 9 2.65 -2.25 12.74
N ARG A 10 3.98 -2.39 12.87
CA ARG A 10 4.62 -3.73 12.89
C ARG A 10 4.09 -4.59 14.03
N LEU A 11 3.94 -4.05 15.25
CA LEU A 11 3.40 -4.79 16.39
C LEU A 11 1.92 -5.20 16.23
N GLU A 12 1.13 -4.39 15.52
CA GLU A 12 -0.30 -4.67 15.27
C GLU A 12 -0.54 -5.66 14.12
N LEU A 13 0.47 -5.97 13.30
CA LEU A 13 0.35 -6.72 12.05
C LEU A 13 -0.39 -8.05 12.22
N ASP A 14 0.04 -8.87 13.18
CA ASP A 14 -0.52 -10.23 13.37
C ASP A 14 -1.99 -10.16 13.78
N ALA A 15 -2.34 -9.22 14.67
CA ALA A 15 -3.72 -8.98 15.08
C ALA A 15 -4.60 -8.50 13.92
N VAL A 16 -4.06 -7.64 13.04
CA VAL A 16 -4.76 -7.17 11.83
C VAL A 16 -5.04 -8.35 10.88
N PHE A 17 -4.05 -9.20 10.63
CA PHE A 17 -4.17 -10.33 9.72
C PHE A 17 -5.11 -11.42 10.25
N GLU A 18 -5.17 -11.62 11.56
CA GLU A 18 -6.15 -12.53 12.16
C GLU A 18 -7.58 -11.98 12.08
N ALA A 19 -7.77 -10.69 12.33
CA ALA A 19 -9.08 -10.02 12.30
C ALA A 19 -9.70 -10.02 10.90
N ASN A 20 -8.90 -9.76 9.86
CA ASN A 20 -9.37 -9.75 8.48
C ASN A 20 -9.35 -11.12 7.79
N GLY A 21 -8.78 -12.14 8.45
CA GLY A 21 -8.70 -13.51 7.96
C GLY A 21 -7.57 -13.77 6.96
N LEU A 22 -6.74 -12.77 6.60
CA LEU A 22 -5.55 -13.00 5.76
C LEU A 22 -4.61 -13.99 6.41
N GLY A 23 -4.44 -13.98 7.74
CA GLY A 23 -3.55 -14.89 8.45
C GLY A 23 -3.77 -16.38 8.12
N ARG A 24 -5.03 -16.73 7.80
CA ARG A 24 -5.49 -18.10 7.51
C ARG A 24 -5.65 -18.40 6.01
N MET A 25 -5.32 -17.44 5.13
CA MET A 25 -5.60 -17.54 3.70
C MET A 25 -4.38 -18.03 2.90
N GLU A 26 -4.50 -19.22 2.31
CA GLU A 26 -3.42 -19.90 1.58
C GLU A 26 -3.58 -19.88 0.05
N THR A 27 -4.75 -19.44 -0.45
CA THR A 27 -5.07 -19.41 -1.88
C THR A 27 -5.12 -18.00 -2.43
N ALA A 28 -4.92 -17.86 -3.74
CA ALA A 28 -5.02 -16.57 -4.40
C ALA A 28 -6.41 -15.95 -4.17
N HIS A 29 -6.43 -14.76 -3.60
CA HIS A 29 -7.65 -14.07 -3.24
C HIS A 29 -7.45 -12.57 -3.30
N ARG A 30 -8.47 -11.82 -3.70
CA ARG A 30 -8.46 -10.36 -3.64
C ARG A 30 -9.85 -9.87 -3.26
N THR A 31 -9.91 -8.96 -2.31
CA THR A 31 -11.16 -8.32 -1.89
C THR A 31 -10.90 -6.88 -1.47
N ALA A 32 -11.89 -6.03 -1.65
CA ALA A 32 -11.90 -4.65 -1.21
C ALA A 32 -13.22 -4.41 -0.48
N LYS A 33 -13.18 -3.80 0.70
CA LYS A 33 -14.35 -3.55 1.54
C LYS A 33 -14.29 -2.14 2.09
N ILE A 34 -15.45 -1.50 2.17
CA ILE A 34 -15.63 -0.27 2.93
C ILE A 34 -16.41 -0.64 4.18
N GLU A 35 -15.84 -0.35 5.34
CA GLU A 35 -16.48 -0.54 6.63
C GLU A 35 -16.74 0.81 7.28
N HIS A 36 -17.87 0.93 7.97
CA HIS A 36 -18.19 2.09 8.80
C HIS A 36 -18.00 1.71 10.27
N ASP A 37 -16.95 2.25 10.88
CA ASP A 37 -16.75 2.17 12.33
C ASP A 37 -17.51 3.32 13.00
N ALA A 38 -18.48 2.99 13.86
CA ALA A 38 -19.31 3.98 14.56
C ALA A 38 -18.50 4.97 15.43
N THR A 39 -17.28 4.58 15.84
CA THR A 39 -16.37 5.39 16.66
C THR A 39 -15.21 6.01 15.88
N ARG A 40 -14.79 5.39 14.77
CA ARG A 40 -13.61 5.79 13.98
C ARG A 40 -13.91 6.28 12.57
N GLY A 41 -15.17 6.28 12.16
CA GLY A 41 -15.60 6.70 10.84
C GLY A 41 -15.38 5.63 9.76
N MET A 42 -15.35 6.06 8.50
CA MET A 42 -15.17 5.17 7.36
C MET A 42 -13.75 4.60 7.31
N VAL A 43 -13.63 3.31 7.00
CA VAL A 43 -12.37 2.60 6.81
C VAL A 43 -12.45 1.81 5.51
N MET A 44 -11.47 1.97 4.64
CA MET A 44 -11.30 1.14 3.47
C MET A 44 -10.25 0.08 3.76
N GLU A 45 -10.60 -1.17 3.52
CA GLU A 45 -9.70 -2.29 3.69
C GLU A 45 -9.60 -3.08 2.39
N ILE A 46 -8.36 -3.24 1.91
CA ILE A 46 -8.08 -3.91 0.64
C ILE A 46 -7.05 -4.99 0.90
N TYR A 47 -7.39 -6.21 0.49
CA TYR A 47 -6.61 -7.40 0.74
C TYR A 47 -6.30 -8.09 -0.57
N ALA A 48 -5.07 -8.57 -0.71
CA ALA A 48 -4.66 -9.45 -1.79
C ALA A 48 -3.75 -10.54 -1.24
N ASN A 49 -3.93 -11.76 -1.72
CA ASN A 49 -3.10 -12.90 -1.42
C ASN A 49 -2.70 -13.57 -2.73
N LYS A 50 -1.43 -13.95 -2.85
CA LYS A 50 -0.90 -14.59 -4.04
C LYS A 50 0.21 -15.57 -3.68
N VAL A 51 0.17 -16.74 -4.30
CA VAL A 51 1.29 -17.70 -4.26
C VAL A 51 2.25 -17.36 -5.39
N MET A 52 3.52 -17.20 -5.07
CA MET A 52 4.61 -16.92 -5.99
C MET A 52 5.45 -18.19 -6.14
N PRO A 53 5.76 -18.67 -7.37
CA PRO A 53 6.56 -19.87 -7.60
C PRO A 53 8.05 -19.57 -7.48
N PHE A 54 8.45 -18.93 -6.38
CA PHE A 54 9.82 -18.54 -6.06
C PHE A 54 10.05 -18.66 -4.56
N ASP A 55 11.31 -18.83 -4.17
CA ASP A 55 11.73 -18.84 -2.77
C ASP A 55 11.48 -17.50 -2.05
N MET A 56 11.40 -17.55 -0.73
CA MET A 56 11.07 -16.40 0.12
C MET A 56 12.12 -15.28 -0.01
N PRO A 57 13.44 -15.53 0.07
CA PRO A 57 14.46 -14.50 -0.13
C PRO A 57 14.36 -13.78 -1.50
N THR A 58 14.17 -14.54 -2.59
CA THR A 58 14.06 -14.00 -3.95
C THR A 58 12.79 -13.14 -4.08
N THR A 59 11.66 -13.65 -3.60
CA THR A 59 10.38 -12.91 -3.57
C THR A 59 10.49 -11.64 -2.73
N GLY A 60 11.02 -11.74 -1.51
CA GLY A 60 11.22 -10.60 -0.61
C GLY A 60 12.12 -9.51 -1.16
N LYS A 61 13.17 -9.88 -1.88
CA LYS A 61 14.04 -8.92 -2.57
C LYS A 61 13.31 -8.20 -3.69
N ALA A 62 12.48 -8.89 -4.48
CA ALA A 62 11.69 -8.27 -5.54
C ALA A 62 10.62 -7.33 -4.98
N VAL A 63 9.89 -7.76 -3.94
CA VAL A 63 8.91 -6.93 -3.24
C VAL A 63 9.57 -5.68 -2.65
N TRP A 64 10.67 -5.82 -1.91
CA TRP A 64 11.35 -4.66 -1.31
C TRP A 64 11.79 -3.67 -2.37
N ARG A 65 12.41 -4.13 -3.47
CA ARG A 65 12.82 -3.26 -4.57
C ARG A 65 11.65 -2.52 -5.21
N HIS A 66 10.50 -3.19 -5.34
CA HIS A 66 9.27 -2.57 -5.83
C HIS A 66 8.85 -1.45 -4.88
N PHE A 67 8.58 -1.75 -3.62
CA PHE A 67 8.04 -0.76 -2.69
C PHE A 67 9.03 0.33 -2.27
N ALA A 68 10.33 0.07 -2.28
CA ALA A 68 11.35 1.06 -1.94
C ALA A 68 11.65 2.04 -3.09
N HIS A 69 11.38 1.68 -4.35
CA HIS A 69 11.88 2.43 -5.50
C HIS A 69 10.91 2.57 -6.70
N SER A 70 9.75 1.90 -6.74
CA SER A 70 8.92 1.81 -7.95
C SER A 70 7.88 2.90 -8.12
N MET A 71 7.89 3.95 -7.30
CA MET A 71 6.99 5.08 -7.52
C MET A 71 7.09 5.58 -8.96
N ASP A 72 8.27 5.50 -9.59
CA ASP A 72 8.53 6.00 -10.94
C ASP A 72 7.76 5.30 -12.10
N HIS A 73 7.10 4.16 -11.86
CA HIS A 73 6.55 3.34 -12.96
C HIS A 73 5.09 2.88 -12.75
N MET A 74 4.40 3.42 -11.74
CA MET A 74 2.99 3.10 -11.53
C MET A 74 2.12 3.75 -12.63
N PRO A 75 1.27 2.99 -13.32
CA PRO A 75 0.40 3.54 -14.35
C PRO A 75 -0.56 4.56 -13.75
N HIS A 76 -0.92 5.57 -14.55
CA HIS A 76 -1.86 6.64 -14.17
C HIS A 76 -1.44 7.50 -12.97
N ARG A 77 -0.15 7.49 -12.63
CA ARG A 77 0.44 8.31 -11.55
C ARG A 77 1.57 9.17 -12.07
N THR A 78 1.50 10.47 -11.79
CA THR A 78 2.58 11.42 -12.06
C THR A 78 3.10 11.96 -10.74
N TYR A 79 4.42 11.95 -10.55
CA TYR A 79 5.04 12.38 -9.31
C TYR A 79 5.87 13.64 -9.55
N TYR A 80 5.72 14.63 -8.67
CA TYR A 80 6.43 15.90 -8.75
C TYR A 80 6.99 16.30 -7.38
N GLU A 81 7.90 17.28 -7.37
CA GLU A 81 8.50 17.85 -6.14
C GLU A 81 9.01 16.79 -5.14
N LYS A 82 9.66 15.73 -5.63
CA LYS A 82 10.20 14.66 -4.78
C LYS A 82 11.27 15.22 -3.85
N GLN A 83 10.99 15.17 -2.56
CA GLN A 83 11.92 15.53 -1.51
C GLN A 83 12.24 14.26 -0.70
N PRO A 84 13.44 13.67 -0.89
CA PRO A 84 13.90 12.64 0.03
C PRO A 84 14.11 13.27 1.40
N LEU A 85 13.32 12.87 2.39
CA LEU A 85 13.58 13.21 3.78
C LEU A 85 14.80 12.39 4.22
N HIS A 86 15.97 13.01 4.25
CA HIS A 86 17.18 12.43 4.85
C HIS A 86 16.99 12.31 6.37
N ILE A 87 16.28 11.28 6.79
CA ILE A 87 16.24 10.83 8.17
C ILE A 87 16.80 9.40 8.14
N GLU A 88 18.09 9.29 8.50
CA GLU A 88 18.86 8.06 8.73
C GLU A 88 18.35 6.82 7.96
N ARG A 89 18.75 6.74 6.69
CA ARG A 89 18.49 5.61 5.80
C ARG A 89 19.29 4.40 6.28
N SER A 90 18.61 3.42 6.87
CA SER A 90 19.08 2.04 6.79
C SER A 90 18.65 1.44 5.45
N ASP A 91 19.31 0.38 4.98
CA ASP A 91 18.94 -0.36 3.76
C ASP A 91 17.49 -0.90 3.77
N ASP A 92 16.83 -0.84 4.94
CA ASP A 92 15.50 -1.35 5.22
C ASP A 92 14.45 -0.26 5.47
N THR A 93 14.78 1.03 5.40
CA THR A 93 13.81 2.11 5.65
C THR A 93 13.85 3.20 4.56
N VAL A 94 12.68 3.55 4.04
CA VAL A 94 12.49 4.65 3.08
C VAL A 94 11.53 5.67 3.69
N VAL A 95 11.89 6.96 3.63
CA VAL A 95 11.05 8.09 4.05
C VAL A 95 11.05 9.15 2.96
N GLU A 96 9.87 9.52 2.47
CA GLU A 96 9.74 10.43 1.33
C GLU A 96 8.54 11.35 1.47
N ARG A 97 8.66 12.50 0.80
CA ARG A 97 7.58 13.45 0.58
C ARG A 97 7.56 13.85 -0.89
N TYR A 98 6.38 13.92 -1.49
CA TYR A 98 6.21 14.24 -2.91
C TYR A 98 4.79 14.72 -3.20
N GLY A 99 4.62 15.38 -4.34
CA GLY A 99 3.33 15.59 -4.97
C GLY A 99 2.97 14.43 -5.89
N LEU A 100 1.68 14.10 -5.95
CA LEU A 100 1.13 12.98 -6.71
C LEU A 100 -0.14 13.41 -7.41
N GLU A 101 -0.14 13.33 -8.74
CA GLU A 101 -1.35 13.38 -9.54
C GLU A 101 -1.78 11.95 -9.90
N MET A 102 -3.06 11.66 -9.74
CA MET A 102 -3.68 10.40 -10.15
C MET A 102 -4.81 10.68 -11.14
N THR A 103 -4.96 9.79 -12.12
CA THR A 103 -6.04 9.87 -13.11
C THR A 103 -6.80 8.55 -13.20
N ASP A 104 -8.14 8.61 -13.20
CA ASP A 104 -9.04 7.48 -13.45
C ASP A 104 -10.15 7.92 -14.41
N GLY A 105 -9.99 7.59 -15.69
CA GLY A 105 -10.86 8.07 -16.76
C GLY A 105 -10.84 9.59 -16.89
N HIS A 106 -11.97 10.23 -16.60
CA HIS A 106 -12.14 11.69 -16.61
C HIS A 106 -11.94 12.33 -15.24
N THR A 107 -11.63 11.53 -14.22
CA THR A 107 -11.44 12.00 -12.84
C THR A 107 -9.95 12.16 -12.57
N ASN A 108 -9.56 13.32 -12.07
CA ASN A 108 -8.20 13.62 -11.66
C ASN A 108 -8.16 14.02 -10.19
N GLY A 109 -7.11 13.59 -9.50
CA GLY A 109 -6.85 14.00 -8.12
C GLY A 109 -5.39 14.40 -7.96
N ASP A 110 -5.17 15.49 -7.23
CA ASP A 110 -3.85 15.98 -6.86
C ASP A 110 -3.66 15.93 -5.34
N PHE A 111 -2.50 15.44 -4.92
CA PHE A 111 -2.23 15.06 -3.55
C PHE A 111 -0.80 15.40 -3.13
N HIS A 112 -0.64 15.76 -1.86
CA HIS A 112 0.66 15.80 -1.20
C HIS A 112 0.82 14.60 -0.27
N VAL A 113 1.84 13.79 -0.55
CA VAL A 113 2.08 12.54 0.15
C VAL A 113 3.31 12.65 1.04
N LYS A 114 3.21 12.08 2.24
CA LYS A 114 4.32 11.76 3.13
C LYS A 114 4.22 10.30 3.53
N HIS A 115 5.23 9.51 3.25
CA HIS A 115 5.22 8.10 3.64
C HIS A 115 6.53 7.62 4.25
N ILE A 116 6.41 6.57 5.05
CA ILE A 116 7.51 5.76 5.56
C ILE A 116 7.22 4.31 5.23
N ILE A 117 8.22 3.62 4.69
CA ILE A 117 8.19 2.19 4.39
C ILE A 117 9.36 1.56 5.11
N ARG A 118 9.14 0.41 5.75
CA ARG A 118 10.21 -0.34 6.44
C ARG A 118 10.09 -1.83 6.19
N ARG A 119 11.23 -2.48 5.94
CA ARG A 119 11.37 -3.93 5.82
C ARG A 119 11.87 -4.53 7.13
N TYR A 120 11.37 -5.71 7.45
CA TYR A 120 11.85 -6.58 8.53
C TYR A 120 12.08 -7.97 7.95
N VAL A 121 13.21 -8.58 8.26
CA VAL A 121 13.55 -9.94 7.86
C VAL A 121 13.61 -10.79 9.12
N GLU A 122 12.74 -11.79 9.19
CA GLU A 122 12.63 -12.76 10.28
C GLU A 122 12.95 -14.15 9.75
N ASP A 123 13.12 -15.13 10.65
CA ASP A 123 13.52 -16.48 10.26
C ASP A 123 12.48 -17.18 9.37
N ASP A 124 11.19 -16.92 9.62
CA ASP A 124 10.06 -17.58 8.95
C ASP A 124 9.29 -16.67 8.00
N ARG A 125 9.63 -15.37 7.94
CA ARG A 125 8.92 -14.40 7.09
C ARG A 125 9.72 -13.13 6.80
N ILE A 126 9.38 -12.48 5.71
CA ILE A 126 9.79 -11.11 5.41
C ILE A 126 8.56 -10.21 5.44
N ILE A 127 8.69 -9.06 6.09
CA ILE A 127 7.60 -8.13 6.31
C ILE A 127 7.98 -6.77 5.72
N VAL A 128 7.07 -6.16 4.97
CA VAL A 128 7.14 -4.76 4.58
C VAL A 128 5.94 -4.04 5.19
N VAL A 129 6.21 -2.99 5.96
CA VAL A 129 5.17 -2.15 6.59
C VAL A 129 5.31 -0.74 6.05
N TRP A 130 4.21 -0.06 5.81
CA TRP A 130 4.23 1.37 5.54
C TRP A 130 3.14 2.13 6.26
N ARG A 131 3.40 3.44 6.40
CA ARG A 131 2.41 4.43 6.82
C ARG A 131 2.49 5.62 5.89
N THR A 132 1.33 6.07 5.44
CA THR A 132 1.21 7.18 4.50
C THR A 132 0.20 8.19 5.03
N ILE A 133 0.55 9.46 4.91
CA ILE A 133 -0.36 10.59 5.09
C ILE A 133 -0.47 11.26 3.73
N THR A 134 -1.70 11.38 3.24
CA THR A 134 -2.00 11.98 1.94
C THR A 134 -2.94 13.14 2.16
N ASP A 135 -2.45 14.37 2.01
CA ASP A 135 -3.26 15.58 2.01
C ASP A 135 -3.80 15.82 0.60
N THR A 136 -5.09 16.15 0.48
CA THR A 136 -5.73 16.39 -0.82
C THR A 136 -5.55 17.85 -1.21
N VAL A 137 -5.13 18.09 -2.45
CA VAL A 137 -4.94 19.43 -3.00
C VAL A 137 -6.17 19.79 -3.83
N GLU A 138 -6.44 18.98 -4.85
CA GLU A 138 -7.51 19.18 -5.82
C GLU A 138 -8.17 17.85 -6.17
N PHE A 139 -9.47 17.87 -6.44
CA PHE A 139 -10.20 16.74 -7.01
C PHE A 139 -11.15 17.24 -8.08
N SER A 140 -11.00 16.73 -9.31
CA SER A 140 -11.83 17.10 -10.46
C SER A 140 -11.93 18.62 -10.68
N ALA A 141 -10.78 19.30 -10.70
CA ALA A 141 -10.68 20.77 -10.86
C ALA A 141 -11.27 21.59 -9.70
N GLU A 142 -11.58 20.96 -8.57
CA GLU A 142 -12.07 21.64 -7.37
C GLU A 142 -11.10 21.48 -6.18
N PRO A 143 -10.76 22.59 -5.48
CA PRO A 143 -9.97 22.51 -4.26
C PRO A 143 -10.66 21.67 -3.19
N THR A 144 -9.90 20.79 -2.53
CA THR A 144 -10.40 19.92 -1.46
C THR A 144 -9.66 20.15 -0.14
N PRO A 145 -9.59 21.40 0.37
CA PRO A 145 -8.86 21.68 1.59
C PRO A 145 -9.49 20.94 2.78
N GLY A 146 -8.63 20.34 3.60
CA GLY A 146 -9.05 19.70 4.85
C GLY A 146 -9.41 18.22 4.72
N ILE A 147 -9.37 17.61 3.54
CA ILE A 147 -9.48 16.16 3.41
C ILE A 147 -8.08 15.54 3.46
N ARG A 148 -7.92 14.50 4.27
CA ARG A 148 -6.66 13.76 4.44
C ARG A 148 -6.94 12.28 4.45
N PHE A 149 -6.08 11.48 3.84
CA PHE A 149 -6.10 10.03 3.99
C PHE A 149 -4.93 9.58 4.87
N LEU A 150 -5.26 8.80 5.88
CA LEU A 150 -4.31 8.06 6.70
C LEU A 150 -4.31 6.61 6.27
N GLU A 151 -3.17 6.17 5.72
CA GLU A 151 -2.98 4.81 5.26
C GLU A 151 -1.96 4.08 6.13
N ARG A 152 -2.24 2.80 6.36
CA ARG A 152 -1.29 1.82 6.86
C ARG A 152 -1.39 0.60 5.96
N GLY A 153 -0.25 0.02 5.63
CA GLY A 153 -0.29 -1.24 4.92
C GLY A 153 0.87 -2.16 5.22
N TYR A 154 0.67 -3.39 4.80
CA TYR A 154 1.46 -4.55 5.18
C TYR A 154 1.62 -5.46 3.98
N ILE A 155 2.83 -6.00 3.83
CA ILE A 155 3.09 -7.19 3.02
C ILE A 155 3.80 -8.20 3.90
N VAL A 156 3.28 -9.43 3.93
CA VAL A 156 3.91 -10.58 4.56
C VAL A 156 4.27 -11.58 3.48
N ILE A 157 5.51 -12.03 3.52
CA ILE A 157 6.11 -12.96 2.58
C ILE A 157 6.59 -14.14 3.40
N LYS A 158 5.92 -15.28 3.28
CA LYS A 158 6.17 -16.45 4.13
C LYS A 158 6.00 -17.74 3.33
N PRO A 159 6.58 -18.87 3.76
CA PRO A 159 6.28 -20.17 3.16
C PRO A 159 4.78 -20.49 3.25
N PRO A 160 4.17 -21.11 2.21
CA PRO A 160 2.80 -21.61 2.29
C PRO A 160 2.67 -22.71 3.36
N ALA A 161 1.53 -22.78 4.04
CA ALA A 161 1.27 -23.80 5.05
C ALA A 161 1.26 -25.23 4.46
N THR A 162 1.06 -25.36 3.15
CA THR A 162 1.10 -26.63 2.42
C THR A 162 2.50 -27.26 2.36
N GLY A 163 3.55 -26.53 2.74
CA GLY A 163 4.92 -27.01 2.72
C GLY A 163 5.50 -27.18 1.31
N GLN A 164 4.88 -26.56 0.30
CA GLN A 164 5.37 -26.61 -1.07
C GLN A 164 6.72 -25.90 -1.16
N GLU A 165 7.76 -26.66 -1.52
CA GLU A 165 9.11 -26.12 -1.75
C GLU A 165 9.11 -25.14 -2.93
N ASP A 166 10.06 -24.21 -2.90
CA ASP A 166 10.25 -23.16 -3.92
C ASP A 166 9.02 -22.28 -4.20
N CYS A 167 8.06 -22.24 -3.26
CA CYS A 167 6.89 -21.38 -3.33
C CYS A 167 6.83 -20.48 -2.10
N THR A 168 6.27 -19.29 -2.30
CA THR A 168 6.12 -18.28 -1.27
C THR A 168 4.73 -17.67 -1.33
N LEU A 169 4.12 -17.49 -0.17
CA LEU A 169 2.87 -16.77 -0.03
C LEU A 169 3.15 -15.28 0.18
N MET A 170 2.56 -14.43 -0.66
CA MET A 170 2.61 -12.98 -0.56
C MET A 170 1.21 -12.46 -0.19
N GLN A 171 1.08 -12.03 1.06
CA GLN A 171 -0.14 -11.47 1.63
C GLN A 171 -0.01 -9.96 1.74
N THR A 172 -0.97 -9.21 1.22
CA THR A 172 -0.95 -7.75 1.12
C THR A 172 -2.23 -7.18 1.73
N CYS A 173 -2.09 -6.14 2.55
CA CYS A 173 -3.18 -5.50 3.26
C CYS A 173 -2.99 -3.97 3.26
N TYR A 174 -4.02 -3.24 2.86
CA TYR A 174 -4.10 -1.78 2.94
C TYR A 174 -5.29 -1.40 3.81
N ILE A 175 -5.07 -0.49 4.75
CA ILE A 175 -6.10 0.10 5.62
C ILE A 175 -6.01 1.61 5.49
N ILE A 176 -7.05 2.22 4.92
CA ILE A 176 -7.08 3.64 4.60
C ILE A 176 -8.26 4.31 5.29
N ARG A 177 -8.01 5.45 5.93
CA ARG A 177 -9.03 6.22 6.66
C ARG A 177 -9.03 7.67 6.16
N PRO A 178 -10.16 8.19 5.67
CA PRO A 178 -10.32 9.62 5.45
C PRO A 178 -10.54 10.34 6.78
N GLU A 179 -9.82 11.43 6.96
CA GLU A 179 -10.00 12.43 8.00
C GLU A 179 -10.46 13.73 7.34
N ILE A 180 -11.47 14.37 7.95
CA ILE A 180 -11.99 15.67 7.50
C ILE A 180 -11.69 16.68 8.58
N HIS A 181 -10.81 17.63 8.27
CA HIS A 181 -10.51 18.78 9.08
C HIS A 181 -11.33 19.97 8.56
N HIS A 182 -12.15 20.57 9.41
CA HIS A 182 -13.05 21.70 9.09
C HIS A 182 -14.26 21.32 8.21
N ARG A 183 -15.33 20.85 8.86
CA ARG A 183 -16.57 20.43 8.19
C ARG A 183 -17.40 21.64 7.75
N ASN A 184 -17.31 22.00 6.47
CA ASN A 184 -18.07 23.11 5.88
C ASN A 184 -19.20 22.59 4.97
N GLY A 185 -20.36 22.26 5.55
CA GLY A 185 -21.61 22.04 4.80
C GLY A 185 -21.80 20.67 4.14
N GLN A 186 -22.94 20.51 3.44
CA GLN A 186 -23.36 19.25 2.78
C GLN A 186 -22.51 18.90 1.54
N ASP A 187 -21.98 19.89 0.84
CA ASP A 187 -21.15 19.70 -0.37
C ASP A 187 -19.86 18.91 -0.07
N GLN A 188 -19.25 19.17 1.09
CA GLN A 188 -18.06 18.45 1.55
C GLN A 188 -18.33 16.95 1.77
N SER A 189 -19.54 16.56 2.20
CA SER A 189 -19.84 15.13 2.40
C SER A 189 -19.94 14.38 1.07
N ARG A 190 -20.46 15.02 0.01
CA ARG A 190 -20.49 14.44 -1.34
C ARG A 190 -19.09 14.32 -1.94
N LYS A 191 -18.26 15.37 -1.79
CA LYS A 191 -16.86 15.39 -2.23
C LYS A 191 -16.04 14.29 -1.57
N VAL A 192 -16.19 14.10 -0.26
CA VAL A 192 -15.52 13.02 0.46
C VAL A 192 -15.94 11.65 -0.06
N GLY A 193 -17.23 11.44 -0.34
CA GLY A 193 -17.71 10.19 -0.93
C GLY A 193 -17.05 9.90 -2.28
N ALA A 194 -17.14 10.84 -3.22
CA ALA A 194 -16.55 10.70 -4.55
C ALA A 194 -15.02 10.50 -4.51
N LEU A 195 -14.33 11.22 -3.64
CA LEU A 195 -12.89 11.10 -3.45
C LEU A 195 -12.50 9.75 -2.82
N THR A 196 -13.32 9.24 -1.91
CA THR A 196 -13.12 7.92 -1.31
C THR A 196 -13.27 6.83 -2.36
N ASP A 197 -14.31 6.89 -3.19
CA ASP A 197 -14.52 5.94 -4.28
C ASP A 197 -13.34 5.98 -5.28
N PHE A 198 -12.87 7.17 -5.62
CA PHE A 198 -11.70 7.37 -6.48
C PHE A 198 -10.42 6.77 -5.87
N VAL A 199 -10.16 7.00 -4.58
CA VAL A 199 -9.01 6.42 -3.88
C VAL A 199 -9.13 4.89 -3.81
N LEU A 200 -10.32 4.35 -3.51
CA LEU A 200 -10.56 2.91 -3.47
C LEU A 200 -10.26 2.25 -4.83
N SER A 201 -10.79 2.82 -5.91
CA SER A 201 -10.54 2.37 -7.29
C SER A 201 -9.04 2.39 -7.61
N SER A 202 -8.41 3.55 -7.36
CA SER A 202 -6.99 3.78 -7.64
C SER A 202 -6.08 2.80 -6.88
N VAL A 203 -6.33 2.56 -5.59
CA VAL A 203 -5.52 1.66 -4.77
C VAL A 203 -5.73 0.20 -5.16
N THR A 204 -6.97 -0.20 -5.46
CA THR A 204 -7.28 -1.57 -5.93
C THR A 204 -6.56 -1.88 -7.25
N GLY A 205 -6.58 -0.93 -8.20
CA GLY A 205 -5.80 -1.02 -9.43
C GLY A 205 -4.29 -1.09 -9.16
N SER A 206 -3.82 -0.28 -8.21
CA SER A 206 -2.39 -0.19 -7.88
C SER A 206 -1.82 -1.46 -7.25
N ILE A 207 -2.58 -2.14 -6.39
CA ILE A 207 -2.18 -3.43 -5.81
C ILE A 207 -2.01 -4.47 -6.91
N SER A 208 -2.97 -4.49 -7.85
CA SER A 208 -2.98 -5.44 -8.96
C SER A 208 -1.78 -5.24 -9.89
N ALA A 209 -1.53 -3.99 -10.27
CA ALA A 209 -0.36 -3.61 -11.06
C ALA A 209 0.95 -3.95 -10.33
N SER A 210 1.02 -3.69 -9.02
CA SER A 210 2.20 -3.99 -8.20
C SER A 210 2.49 -5.50 -8.16
N HIS A 211 1.48 -6.33 -7.89
CA HIS A 211 1.63 -7.79 -7.90
C HIS A 211 2.11 -8.31 -9.26
N GLN A 212 1.59 -7.75 -10.36
CA GLN A 212 2.00 -8.11 -11.71
C GLN A 212 3.45 -7.66 -12.01
N MET A 213 3.85 -6.45 -11.63
CA MET A 213 5.22 -5.96 -11.81
C MET A 213 6.23 -6.80 -11.04
N ILE A 214 5.91 -7.16 -9.79
CA ILE A 214 6.75 -8.03 -8.95
C ILE A 214 6.92 -9.41 -9.62
N GLU A 215 5.83 -10.00 -10.10
CA GLU A 215 5.85 -11.27 -10.83
C GLU A 215 6.71 -11.19 -12.10
N ASN A 216 6.53 -10.13 -12.90
CA ASN A 216 7.31 -9.93 -14.13
C ASN A 216 8.82 -9.82 -13.84
N VAL A 217 9.20 -9.14 -12.76
CA VAL A 217 10.61 -9.03 -12.33
C VAL A 217 11.16 -10.41 -11.94
N LEU A 218 10.40 -11.20 -11.20
CA LEU A 218 10.80 -12.54 -10.78
C LEU A 218 10.97 -13.48 -11.98
N LEU A 219 9.99 -13.50 -12.90
CA LEU A 219 10.03 -14.28 -14.13
C LEU A 219 11.21 -13.88 -15.02
N SER A 220 11.42 -12.58 -15.23
CA SER A 220 12.52 -12.06 -16.04
C SER A 220 13.89 -12.43 -15.44
N GLY A 221 14.01 -12.39 -14.11
CA GLY A 221 15.21 -12.81 -13.39
C GLY A 221 15.51 -14.30 -13.56
N ALA A 222 14.47 -15.14 -13.53
CA ALA A 222 14.61 -16.59 -13.74
C ALA A 222 15.00 -16.94 -15.17
N LEU A 223 14.41 -16.27 -16.17
CA LEU A 223 14.76 -16.47 -17.58
C LEU A 223 16.23 -16.12 -17.86
N LYS A 224 16.75 -15.04 -17.27
CA LYS A 224 18.16 -14.63 -17.41
C LYS A 224 19.16 -15.58 -16.75
N LYS A 225 18.75 -16.37 -15.76
CA LYS A 225 19.62 -17.38 -15.10
C LYS A 225 19.71 -18.70 -15.88
N ARG A 226 18.85 -18.91 -16.88
CA ARG A 226 18.79 -20.13 -17.69
C ARG A 226 19.58 -20.04 -19.01
N VAL A 227 20.15 -18.87 -19.31
CA VAL A 227 21.03 -18.59 -20.46
C VAL A 227 22.45 -18.45 -19.94
#